data_AF-A0A315TVT0-F1
#
_entry.id   AF-A0A315TVT0-F1
#
_cell.length_a   1.000
_cell.length_b   1.000
_cell.length_c   1.000
_cell.angle_alpha   90.00
_cell.angle_beta   90.00
_cell.angle_gamma   90.00
#
_symmetry.space_group_name_H-M   'P 1'
#
loop_
_entity.id
_entity.type
_entity.pdbx_description
1 polymer ?
#
loop_
_entity_poly.entity_id
_entity_poly.type
_entity_poly.pdbx_seq_one_letter_code
_entity_poly.pdbx_strand_id
1 'polypeptide(L)'
;MDATPAPWPETGGAAGAAPGPSGAAGDFVVVEDSGEFDYYRSREDLLADLEYVGEAPCIIDRNATSYRLELDQNRHLQMGPPLGPVEFHWLRQALADAREVHPEKHRLQRADAVGLTELVAGLFETLQLERGTDAELGLWGLEIDGLSTRRNELADVDRLLAGNEQLDTVRVTDPFGHLYRPVWHPKHRHVGHAGFLSYVEIPARRTRGQ
;
A
#
# COMPACT_ATOMS: atom_id res chain seq x y z
N MET A 1 -17.38 54.86 -54.29
CA MET A 1 -17.22 55.58 -53.01
C MET A 1 -17.99 54.77 -52.00
N ASP A 2 -17.30 53.95 -51.21
CA ASP A 2 -17.93 53.25 -50.09
C ASP A 2 -16.91 53.18 -48.94
N ALA A 3 -17.43 53.46 -47.76
CA ALA A 3 -16.67 53.93 -46.61
C ALA A 3 -16.28 52.78 -45.69
N THR A 4 -15.05 52.85 -45.17
CA THR A 4 -14.58 52.10 -44.00
C THR A 4 -15.42 52.40 -42.77
N PRO A 5 -15.62 51.41 -41.89
CA PRO A 5 -15.47 51.65 -40.46
C PRO A 5 -14.53 50.63 -39.80
N ALA A 6 -13.65 51.13 -38.92
CA ALA A 6 -13.07 50.40 -37.80
C ALA A 6 -13.68 51.03 -36.52
N PRO A 7 -13.85 50.31 -35.37
CA PRO A 7 -12.71 50.03 -34.46
C PRO A 7 -12.74 48.76 -33.54
N TRP A 8 -11.53 48.27 -33.18
CA TRP A 8 -10.90 47.70 -31.94
C TRP A 8 -11.65 46.83 -30.89
N PRO A 9 -10.93 46.21 -29.91
CA PRO A 9 -9.83 45.23 -29.92
C PRO A 9 -10.27 43.94 -29.15
N GLU A 10 -9.35 43.15 -28.58
CA GLU A 10 -9.52 42.00 -27.64
C GLU A 10 -9.15 40.63 -28.24
N THR A 11 -8.41 39.71 -27.63
CA THR A 11 -7.58 39.65 -26.41
C THR A 11 -6.71 38.39 -26.60
N GLY A 12 -5.50 38.38 -26.02
CA GLY A 12 -4.62 37.21 -26.05
C GLY A 12 -5.29 35.94 -25.51
N GLY A 13 -4.86 34.80 -26.03
CA GLY A 13 -5.22 33.48 -25.53
C GLY A 13 -4.17 32.49 -25.97
N ALA A 14 -3.19 32.28 -25.11
CA ALA A 14 -2.15 31.27 -25.29
C ALA A 14 -2.78 29.90 -25.57
N ALA A 15 -2.45 29.29 -26.71
CA ALA A 15 -2.57 27.85 -26.89
C ALA A 15 -1.37 27.19 -26.20
N GLY A 16 -1.29 27.37 -24.88
CA GLY A 16 -0.29 26.75 -24.00
C GLY A 16 -0.98 25.69 -23.17
N ALA A 17 -0.59 24.44 -23.39
CA ALA A 17 -0.87 23.26 -22.58
C ALA A 17 -2.35 23.00 -22.26
N ALA A 18 -2.96 22.09 -23.03
CA ALA A 18 -4.06 21.30 -22.49
C ALA A 18 -3.54 20.63 -21.20
N PRO A 19 -4.19 20.81 -20.04
CA PRO A 19 -3.81 20.06 -18.85
C PRO A 19 -3.98 18.58 -19.19
N GLY A 20 -2.87 17.84 -19.22
CA GLY A 20 -2.93 16.38 -19.23
C GLY A 20 -3.81 15.91 -18.08
N PRO A 21 -4.40 14.70 -18.16
CA PRO A 21 -5.26 14.21 -17.10
C PRO A 21 -4.46 14.16 -15.80
N SER A 22 -4.68 15.17 -14.96
CA SER A 22 -4.35 15.22 -13.54
C SER A 22 -5.26 14.22 -12.84
N GLY A 23 -5.01 12.93 -13.08
CA GLY A 23 -6.00 11.88 -12.89
C GLY A 23 -5.77 10.96 -11.70
N ALA A 24 -4.69 11.12 -10.95
CA ALA A 24 -4.42 10.25 -9.81
C ALA A 24 -3.93 11.09 -8.62
N ALA A 25 -4.84 11.89 -8.07
CA ALA A 25 -4.69 12.42 -6.73
C ALA A 25 -5.05 11.28 -5.77
N GLY A 26 -4.05 10.55 -5.29
CA GLY A 26 -4.26 9.43 -4.40
C GLY A 26 -2.99 8.64 -4.15
N ASP A 27 -3.11 7.69 -3.24
CA ASP A 27 -2.04 6.76 -2.90
C ASP A 27 -1.79 5.76 -4.03
N PHE A 28 -0.57 5.22 -4.07
CA PHE A 28 -0.16 4.17 -4.98
C PHE A 28 0.51 3.02 -4.25
N VAL A 29 0.36 1.83 -4.81
CA VAL A 29 1.19 0.67 -4.49
C VAL A 29 2.05 0.36 -5.70
N VAL A 30 3.35 0.22 -5.48
CA VAL A 30 4.31 -0.22 -6.49
C VAL A 30 4.59 -1.69 -6.25
N VAL A 31 4.57 -2.49 -7.32
CA VAL A 31 5.20 -3.80 -7.34
C VAL A 31 6.55 -3.63 -7.99
N GLU A 32 7.62 -3.77 -7.22
CA GLU A 32 8.98 -3.64 -7.70
C GLU A 32 9.41 -4.82 -8.57
N ASP A 33 10.52 -4.68 -9.29
CA ASP A 33 11.13 -5.77 -10.07
C ASP A 33 11.62 -6.94 -9.20
N SER A 34 11.93 -6.66 -7.93
CA SER A 34 12.22 -7.61 -6.87
C SER A 34 10.99 -8.46 -6.49
N GLY A 35 9.79 -8.01 -6.85
CA GLY A 35 8.52 -8.59 -6.41
C GLY A 35 8.01 -8.03 -5.07
N GLU A 36 8.70 -7.07 -4.49
CA GLU A 36 8.28 -6.35 -3.28
C GLU A 36 7.12 -5.38 -3.57
N PHE A 37 6.34 -5.10 -2.53
CA PHE A 37 5.26 -4.12 -2.59
C PHE A 37 5.57 -2.90 -1.71
N ASP A 38 5.59 -1.71 -2.32
CA ASP A 38 5.83 -0.46 -1.63
C ASP A 38 4.65 0.51 -1.73
N TYR A 39 4.45 1.29 -0.68
CA TYR A 39 3.33 2.23 -0.58
C TYR A 39 3.79 3.69 -0.63
N TYR A 40 3.18 4.45 -1.54
CA TYR A 40 3.41 5.86 -1.74
C TYR A 40 2.10 6.64 -1.54
N ARG A 41 2.17 7.77 -0.82
CA ARG A 41 0.99 8.63 -0.55
C ARG A 41 0.64 9.52 -1.74
N SER A 42 1.59 9.72 -2.63
CA SER A 42 1.45 10.62 -3.75
C SER A 42 2.28 10.15 -4.93
N ARG A 43 1.91 10.64 -6.11
CA ARG A 43 2.66 10.40 -7.34
C ARG A 43 4.05 11.02 -7.24
N GLU A 44 4.15 12.17 -6.58
CA GLU A 44 5.39 12.92 -6.40
C GLU A 44 6.37 12.13 -5.54
N ASP A 45 5.92 11.54 -4.43
CA ASP A 45 6.75 10.68 -3.58
C ASP A 45 7.26 9.46 -4.37
N LEU A 46 6.38 8.83 -5.15
CA LEU A 46 6.72 7.68 -6.00
C LEU A 46 7.80 8.03 -7.03
N LEU A 47 7.64 9.15 -7.76
CA LEU A 47 8.58 9.56 -8.80
C LEU A 47 9.89 10.11 -8.25
N ALA A 48 9.92 10.51 -6.97
CA ALA A 48 11.13 10.96 -6.30
C ALA A 48 12.01 9.78 -5.81
N ASP A 49 11.40 8.63 -5.57
CA ASP A 49 12.08 7.44 -5.04
C ASP A 49 12.61 6.52 -6.17
N LEU A 50 11.88 6.43 -7.29
CA LEU A 50 12.21 5.54 -8.41
C LEU A 50 13.20 6.18 -9.40
N GLU A 51 14.17 5.40 -9.85
CA GLU A 51 15.27 5.83 -10.71
C GLU A 51 15.06 5.47 -12.19
N TYR A 52 14.42 4.34 -12.50
CA TYR A 52 14.26 3.87 -13.89
C TYR A 52 12.96 3.13 -14.16
N VAL A 53 12.56 3.08 -15.43
CA VAL A 53 11.26 2.53 -15.87
C VAL A 53 11.03 1.07 -15.43
N GLY A 54 12.08 0.26 -15.45
CA GLY A 54 12.00 -1.16 -15.12
C GLY A 54 11.83 -1.47 -13.64
N GLU A 55 12.06 -0.51 -12.76
CA GLU A 55 12.03 -0.68 -11.30
C GLU A 55 10.61 -0.93 -10.78
N ALA A 56 9.60 -0.31 -11.42
CA ALA A 56 8.19 -0.50 -11.11
C ALA A 56 7.42 -1.13 -12.28
N PRO A 57 7.53 -2.46 -12.49
CA PRO A 57 6.80 -3.16 -13.55
C PRO A 57 5.28 -3.02 -13.45
N CYS A 58 4.74 -2.74 -12.25
CA CYS A 58 3.33 -2.43 -12.05
C CYS A 58 3.14 -1.39 -10.93
N ILE A 59 2.33 -0.38 -11.19
CA ILE A 59 1.87 0.59 -10.19
C ILE A 59 0.34 0.49 -10.13
N ILE A 60 -0.24 0.49 -8.93
CA ILE A 60 -1.67 0.27 -8.70
C ILE A 60 -2.23 1.42 -7.88
N ASP A 61 -3.37 1.98 -8.29
CA ASP A 61 -4.12 2.97 -7.48
C ASP A 61 -5.21 2.31 -6.60
N ARG A 62 -5.87 3.11 -5.76
CA ARG A 62 -6.98 2.65 -4.89
C ARG A 62 -8.18 2.07 -5.66
N ASN A 63 -8.33 2.40 -6.95
CA ASN A 63 -9.40 1.88 -7.81
C ASN A 63 -8.99 0.58 -8.53
N ALA A 64 -7.85 0.00 -8.15
CA ALA A 64 -7.24 -1.15 -8.81
C ALA A 64 -6.78 -0.88 -10.24
N THR A 65 -6.64 0.38 -10.63
CA THR A 65 -6.13 0.79 -11.94
C THR A 65 -4.62 0.61 -11.96
N SER A 66 -4.11 -0.03 -13.01
CA SER A 66 -2.69 -0.26 -13.22
C SER A 66 -2.06 0.80 -14.11
N TYR A 67 -0.80 1.11 -13.82
CA TYR A 67 0.07 2.05 -14.53
C TYR A 67 1.48 1.46 -14.65
N ARG A 68 2.30 2.10 -15.46
CA ARG A 68 3.74 1.84 -15.58
C ARG A 68 4.50 3.16 -15.61
N LEU A 69 5.78 3.10 -15.31
CA LEU A 69 6.68 4.20 -15.57
C LEU A 69 7.00 4.32 -17.06
N GLU A 70 7.21 5.55 -17.50
CA GLU A 70 7.65 5.89 -18.84
C GLU A 70 8.66 7.05 -18.76
N LEU A 71 9.42 7.23 -19.83
CA LEU A 71 10.23 8.44 -20.00
C LEU A 71 9.46 9.44 -20.87
N ASP A 72 9.41 10.70 -20.43
CA ASP A 72 8.90 11.78 -21.25
C ASP A 72 9.88 12.13 -22.40
N GLN A 73 9.52 13.11 -23.23
CA GLN A 73 10.36 13.57 -24.34
C GLN A 73 11.72 14.14 -23.88
N ASN A 74 11.83 14.56 -22.62
CA ASN A 74 13.03 15.10 -22.00
C ASN A 74 13.83 14.04 -21.23
N ARG A 75 13.43 12.77 -21.30
CA ARG A 75 13.98 11.65 -20.53
C ARG A 75 13.81 11.77 -19.02
N HIS A 76 12.77 12.47 -18.58
CA HIS A 76 12.35 12.46 -17.19
C HIS A 76 11.37 11.33 -16.94
N LEU A 77 11.48 10.71 -15.77
CA LEU A 77 10.58 9.67 -15.34
C LEU A 77 9.19 10.24 -15.09
N GLN A 78 8.18 9.58 -15.63
CA GLN A 78 6.79 9.93 -15.40
C GLN A 78 5.94 8.66 -15.28
N MET A 79 4.80 8.80 -14.60
CA MET A 79 3.75 7.78 -14.65
C MET A 79 3.05 7.86 -16.01
N GLY A 80 3.01 6.74 -16.72
CA GLY A 80 2.30 6.58 -17.98
C GLY A 80 0.78 6.63 -17.83
N PRO A 81 0.03 6.49 -18.94
CA PRO A 81 -1.43 6.48 -18.90
C PRO A 81 -1.98 5.25 -18.17
N PRO A 82 -3.24 5.30 -17.67
CA PRO A 82 -3.93 4.15 -17.12
C PRO A 82 -3.97 2.99 -18.13
N LEU A 83 -3.61 1.78 -17.68
CA LEU A 83 -3.63 0.56 -18.47
C LEU A 83 -4.91 -0.27 -18.27
N GLY A 84 -5.74 0.11 -17.31
CA GLY A 84 -6.96 -0.59 -16.91
C GLY A 84 -6.79 -1.36 -15.60
N PRO A 85 -7.81 -2.13 -15.18
CA PRO A 85 -7.79 -2.82 -13.90
C PRO A 85 -6.69 -3.88 -13.87
N VAL A 86 -5.97 -3.96 -12.76
CA VAL A 86 -5.03 -5.04 -12.49
C VAL A 86 -5.76 -6.39 -12.42
N GLU A 87 -5.13 -7.45 -12.91
CA GLU A 87 -5.75 -8.78 -12.89
C GLU A 87 -5.72 -9.37 -11.47
N PHE A 88 -6.87 -9.87 -11.03
CA PHE A 88 -7.07 -10.33 -9.66
C PHE A 88 -6.18 -11.51 -9.27
N HIS A 89 -6.08 -12.54 -10.11
CA HIS A 89 -5.31 -13.74 -9.78
C HIS A 89 -3.82 -13.45 -9.77
N TRP A 90 -3.34 -12.62 -10.70
CA TRP A 90 -1.99 -12.12 -10.76
C TRP A 90 -1.65 -11.35 -9.48
N LEU A 91 -2.46 -10.36 -9.09
CA LEU A 91 -2.19 -9.56 -7.89
C LEU A 91 -2.19 -10.44 -6.63
N ARG A 92 -3.13 -11.38 -6.54
CA ARG A 92 -3.20 -12.32 -5.42
C ARG A 92 -1.97 -13.22 -5.36
N GLN A 93 -1.49 -13.72 -6.50
CA GLN A 93 -0.29 -14.54 -6.55
C GLN A 93 0.96 -13.73 -6.23
N ALA A 94 1.12 -12.54 -6.83
CA ALA A 94 2.25 -11.66 -6.56
C ALA A 94 2.35 -11.29 -5.08
N LEU A 95 1.23 -10.99 -4.41
CA LEU A 95 1.22 -10.74 -2.97
C LEU A 95 1.58 -11.98 -2.14
N ALA A 96 1.15 -13.17 -2.55
CA ALA A 96 1.52 -14.41 -1.88
C ALA A 96 3.02 -14.68 -2.02
N ASP A 97 3.57 -14.48 -3.22
CA ASP A 97 5.00 -14.64 -3.51
C ASP A 97 5.83 -13.63 -2.71
N ALA A 98 5.41 -12.35 -2.68
CA ALA A 98 6.07 -11.32 -1.89
C ALA A 98 6.10 -11.67 -0.39
N ARG A 99 5.01 -12.20 0.17
CA ARG A 99 4.96 -12.67 1.56
C ARG A 99 5.84 -13.88 1.84
N GLU A 100 6.09 -14.72 0.84
CA GLU A 100 7.01 -15.85 0.96
C GLU A 100 8.47 -15.40 0.90
N VAL A 101 8.79 -14.49 -0.02
CA VAL A 101 10.17 -14.03 -0.28
C VAL A 101 10.63 -12.98 0.73
N HIS A 102 9.75 -12.06 1.13
CA HIS A 102 10.02 -10.94 2.03
C HIS A 102 9.05 -10.90 3.23
N PRO A 103 8.98 -11.97 4.04
CA PRO A 103 8.00 -12.08 5.14
C PRO A 103 8.21 -11.03 6.24
N GLU A 104 9.42 -10.47 6.39
CA GLU A 104 9.70 -9.38 7.34
C GLU A 104 9.24 -8.01 6.85
N LYS A 105 8.95 -7.86 5.55
CA LYS A 105 8.40 -6.63 4.98
C LYS A 105 6.89 -6.70 4.83
N HIS A 106 6.35 -7.90 4.66
CA HIS A 106 4.91 -8.18 4.56
C HIS A 106 4.43 -9.02 5.75
N ARG A 107 4.49 -8.43 6.93
CA ARG A 107 4.27 -9.07 8.22
C ARG A 107 2.79 -9.21 8.56
N LEU A 108 1.92 -8.34 8.02
CA LEU A 108 0.48 -8.41 8.21
C LEU A 108 -0.14 -9.32 7.14
N GLN A 109 -0.62 -10.49 7.59
CA GLN A 109 -1.21 -11.50 6.72
C GLN A 109 -2.73 -11.45 6.85
N ARG A 110 -3.35 -10.60 6.01
CA ARG A 110 -4.80 -10.52 5.83
C ARG A 110 -5.38 -11.86 5.35
N ALA A 111 -6.63 -12.13 5.73
CA ALA A 111 -7.42 -13.23 5.20
C ALA A 111 -7.64 -13.08 3.69
N ASP A 112 -7.87 -14.22 3.01
CA ASP A 112 -8.08 -14.23 1.57
C ASP A 112 -9.26 -13.37 1.15
N ALA A 113 -8.96 -12.36 0.32
CA ALA A 113 -9.97 -11.51 -0.30
C ALA A 113 -10.81 -12.30 -1.31
N VAL A 114 -12.12 -12.02 -1.36
CA VAL A 114 -13.05 -12.72 -2.26
C VAL A 114 -13.02 -12.10 -3.67
N GLY A 115 -12.52 -10.88 -3.81
CA GLY A 115 -12.39 -10.20 -5.10
C GLY A 115 -11.38 -9.06 -5.11
N LEU A 116 -11.20 -8.46 -6.30
CA LEU A 116 -10.17 -7.44 -6.56
C LEU A 116 -10.29 -6.21 -5.66
N THR A 117 -11.50 -5.68 -5.48
CA THR A 117 -11.73 -4.49 -4.65
C THR A 117 -11.32 -4.72 -3.20
N GLU A 118 -11.67 -5.87 -2.63
CA GLU A 118 -11.28 -6.24 -1.26
C GLU A 118 -9.78 -6.47 -1.15
N LEU A 119 -9.17 -7.10 -2.16
CA LEU A 119 -7.72 -7.35 -2.20
C LEU A 119 -6.93 -6.04 -2.23
N VAL A 120 -7.31 -5.11 -3.09
CA VAL A 120 -6.65 -3.80 -3.21
C VAL A 120 -6.85 -2.99 -1.95
N ALA A 121 -8.07 -2.91 -1.41
CA ALA A 121 -8.32 -2.20 -0.16
C ALA A 121 -7.43 -2.75 0.99
N GLY A 122 -7.44 -4.08 1.18
CA GLY A 122 -6.64 -4.72 2.22
C GLY A 122 -5.13 -4.58 2.02
N LEU A 123 -4.66 -4.57 0.76
CA LEU A 123 -3.25 -4.35 0.42
C LEU A 123 -2.80 -2.95 0.83
N PHE A 124 -3.54 -1.92 0.43
CA PHE A 124 -3.20 -0.55 0.79
C PHE A 124 -3.21 -0.32 2.30
N GLU A 125 -4.24 -0.81 3.02
CA GLU A 125 -4.28 -0.73 4.48
C GLU A 125 -3.05 -1.40 5.11
N THR A 126 -2.72 -2.60 4.66
CA THR A 126 -1.59 -3.38 5.17
C THR A 126 -0.28 -2.62 5.02
N LEU A 127 0.02 -2.14 3.80
CA LEU A 127 1.28 -1.44 3.54
C LEU A 127 1.34 -0.10 4.26
N GLN A 128 0.21 0.59 4.39
CA GLN A 128 0.13 1.85 5.15
C GLN A 128 0.44 1.62 6.63
N LEU A 129 -0.06 0.52 7.21
CA LEU A 129 0.21 0.11 8.58
C LEU A 129 1.66 -0.32 8.80
N GLU A 130 2.23 -1.07 7.85
CA GLU A 130 3.61 -1.57 7.92
C GLU A 130 4.64 -0.43 7.83
N ARG A 131 4.33 0.62 7.06
CA ARG A 131 5.17 1.82 6.96
C ARG A 131 5.23 2.63 8.26
N GLY A 132 4.16 2.61 9.08
CA GLY A 132 4.16 3.17 10.44
C GLY A 132 4.23 4.70 10.55
N THR A 133 4.01 5.46 9.48
CA THR A 133 4.25 6.93 9.44
C THR A 133 2.98 7.77 9.51
N ASP A 134 1.84 7.17 9.88
CA ASP A 134 0.54 7.83 9.79
C ASP A 134 -0.17 7.90 11.15
N ALA A 135 0.00 9.03 11.82
CA ALA A 135 -0.61 9.29 13.12
C ALA A 135 -2.16 9.36 13.04
N GLU A 136 -2.73 9.51 11.84
CA GLU A 136 -4.18 9.65 11.65
C GLU A 136 -4.91 8.30 11.61
N LEU A 137 -4.20 7.19 11.42
CA LEU A 137 -4.83 5.86 11.31
C LEU A 137 -5.50 5.42 12.61
N GLY A 138 -5.00 5.88 13.76
CA GLY A 138 -5.47 5.48 15.08
C GLY A 138 -4.55 4.48 15.76
N LEU A 139 -5.03 3.91 16.86
CA LEU A 139 -4.20 3.11 17.78
C LEU A 139 -4.40 1.61 17.59
N TRP A 140 -3.28 0.89 17.52
CA TRP A 140 -3.22 -0.55 17.67
C TRP A 140 -3.77 -0.97 19.04
N GLY A 141 -4.67 -1.94 19.05
CA GLY A 141 -5.13 -2.64 20.24
C GLY A 141 -4.29 -3.88 20.50
N LEU A 142 -3.99 -4.15 21.76
CA LEU A 142 -3.30 -5.36 22.17
C LEU A 142 -3.94 -5.93 23.42
N GLU A 143 -4.35 -7.19 23.35
CA GLU A 143 -4.88 -7.97 24.47
C GLU A 143 -3.92 -9.10 24.82
N ILE A 144 -3.45 -9.11 26.06
CA ILE A 144 -2.59 -10.15 26.64
C ILE A 144 -3.23 -10.58 27.95
N ASP A 145 -3.61 -11.86 28.07
CA ASP A 145 -4.20 -12.44 29.29
C ASP A 145 -5.36 -11.62 29.88
N GLY A 146 -6.21 -11.06 29.01
CA GLY A 146 -7.38 -10.25 29.38
C GLY A 146 -7.06 -8.78 29.72
N LEU A 147 -5.80 -8.35 29.62
CA LEU A 147 -5.40 -6.95 29.76
C LEU A 147 -5.29 -6.29 28.39
N SER A 148 -6.08 -5.25 28.17
CA SER A 148 -6.05 -4.47 26.94
C SER A 148 -5.15 -3.23 27.07
N THR A 149 -4.25 -3.05 26.11
CA THR A 149 -3.39 -1.87 25.97
C THR A 149 -3.50 -1.29 24.56
N ARG A 150 -3.05 -0.04 24.40
CA ARG A 150 -3.03 0.67 23.11
C ARG A 150 -1.61 1.08 22.74
N ARG A 151 -1.31 1.07 21.45
CA ARG A 151 0.02 1.38 20.88
C ARG A 151 -0.15 2.24 19.62
N ASN A 152 0.83 3.11 19.35
CA ASN A 152 0.76 4.02 18.20
C ASN A 152 1.18 3.29 16.92
N GLU A 153 2.21 2.45 17.02
CA GLU A 153 2.84 1.82 15.86
C GLU A 153 2.98 0.31 16.03
N LEU A 154 3.10 -0.41 14.92
CA LEU A 154 3.36 -1.84 14.93
C LEU A 154 4.70 -2.17 15.62
N ALA A 155 5.70 -1.30 15.51
CA ALA A 155 6.98 -1.45 16.21
C ALA A 155 6.83 -1.39 17.75
N ASP A 156 5.86 -0.64 18.27
CA ASP A 156 5.55 -0.63 19.70
C ASP A 156 4.92 -1.95 20.15
N VAL A 157 4.06 -2.53 19.30
CA VAL A 157 3.48 -3.86 19.53
C VAL A 157 4.60 -4.91 19.55
N ASP A 158 5.52 -4.87 18.59
CA ASP A 158 6.67 -5.77 18.53
C ASP A 158 7.51 -5.72 19.80
N ARG A 159 7.85 -4.51 20.26
CA ARG A 159 8.66 -4.31 21.47
C ARG A 159 8.00 -4.89 22.70
N LEU A 160 6.67 -4.82 22.78
CA LEU A 160 5.92 -5.36 23.91
C LEU A 160 5.78 -6.88 23.86
N LEU A 161 5.72 -7.45 22.65
CA LEU A 161 5.64 -8.89 22.45
C LEU A 161 7.01 -9.58 22.40
N ALA A 162 8.10 -8.81 22.31
CA ALA A 162 9.45 -9.31 22.35
C ALA A 162 9.70 -10.11 23.64
N GLY A 163 9.97 -11.41 23.49
CA GLY A 163 10.21 -12.31 24.62
C GLY A 163 8.96 -12.84 25.30
N ASN A 164 7.76 -12.58 24.78
CA ASN A 164 6.55 -13.25 25.24
C ASN A 164 6.55 -14.71 24.77
N GLU A 165 6.56 -15.66 25.71
CA GLU A 165 6.59 -17.10 25.42
C GLU A 165 5.22 -17.66 24.99
N GLN A 166 4.12 -16.93 25.22
CA GLN A 166 2.75 -17.39 25.01
C GLN A 166 2.00 -16.54 23.98
N LEU A 167 2.53 -16.46 22.76
CA LEU A 167 1.91 -15.68 21.67
C LEU A 167 0.51 -16.19 21.26
N ASP A 168 0.17 -17.45 21.55
CA ASP A 168 -1.12 -18.03 21.18
C ASP A 168 -2.33 -17.40 21.90
N THR A 169 -2.13 -16.81 23.09
CA THR A 169 -3.18 -16.11 23.84
C THR A 169 -3.31 -14.65 23.44
N VAL A 170 -2.31 -14.10 22.75
CA VAL A 170 -2.24 -12.68 22.40
C VAL A 170 -3.18 -12.37 21.23
N ARG A 171 -3.88 -11.23 21.33
CA ARG A 171 -4.69 -10.68 20.24
C ARG A 171 -4.26 -9.26 19.93
N VAL A 172 -4.07 -8.98 18.64
CA VAL A 172 -3.66 -7.66 18.15
C VAL A 172 -4.77 -7.14 17.26
N THR A 173 -5.22 -5.92 17.46
CA THR A 173 -6.23 -5.27 16.62
C THR A 173 -5.60 -4.08 15.93
N ASP A 174 -5.66 -4.02 14.60
CA ASP A 174 -5.17 -2.86 13.88
C ASP A 174 -6.16 -1.67 13.96
N PRO A 175 -5.75 -0.47 13.53
CA PRO A 175 -6.63 0.70 13.52
C PRO A 175 -7.85 0.57 12.59
N PHE A 176 -7.82 -0.33 11.61
CA PHE A 176 -8.95 -0.64 10.72
C PHE A 176 -9.93 -1.66 11.34
N GLY A 177 -9.63 -2.18 12.53
CA GLY A 177 -10.49 -3.08 13.31
C GLY A 177 -10.28 -4.57 13.05
N HIS A 178 -9.25 -4.94 12.30
CA HIS A 178 -8.95 -6.35 12.04
C HIS A 178 -8.18 -6.99 13.18
N LEU A 179 -8.48 -8.25 13.44
CA LEU A 179 -7.94 -9.01 14.57
C LEU A 179 -6.88 -10.00 14.09
N TYR A 180 -5.75 -10.04 14.78
CA TYR A 180 -4.62 -10.88 14.44
C TYR A 180 -4.12 -11.71 15.60
N ARG A 181 -3.51 -12.84 15.26
CA ARG A 181 -2.64 -13.62 16.14
C ARG A 181 -1.18 -13.39 15.74
N PRO A 182 -0.30 -12.98 16.66
CA PRO A 182 1.13 -12.89 16.39
C PRO A 182 1.76 -14.28 16.25
N VAL A 183 2.71 -14.42 15.33
CA VAL A 183 3.46 -15.65 15.06
C VAL A 183 4.95 -15.30 15.02
N TRP A 184 5.75 -16.01 15.81
CA TRP A 184 7.20 -15.83 15.82
C TRP A 184 7.88 -16.64 14.72
N HIS A 185 8.73 -15.98 13.94
CA HIS A 185 9.55 -16.57 12.90
C HIS A 185 11.04 -16.46 13.27
N PRO A 186 11.74 -17.59 13.48
CA PRO A 186 13.18 -17.57 13.75
C PRO A 186 13.96 -17.28 12.47
N LYS A 187 14.88 -16.30 12.49
CA LYS A 187 15.68 -15.89 11.32
C LYS A 187 16.82 -16.87 11.03
N HIS A 188 17.45 -17.47 12.05
CA HIS A 188 18.45 -18.56 11.88
C HIS A 188 18.50 -19.50 13.10
N ARG A 189 18.64 -20.81 12.85
CA ARG A 189 18.71 -21.85 13.90
C ARG A 189 19.98 -21.80 14.78
N HIS A 190 21.01 -21.05 14.39
CA HIS A 190 22.35 -21.07 15.01
C HIS A 190 22.75 -19.77 15.73
N VAL A 191 21.93 -18.71 15.65
CA VAL A 191 22.12 -17.48 16.43
C VAL A 191 20.81 -17.24 17.16
N GLY A 192 20.72 -17.78 18.38
CA GLY A 192 19.58 -17.54 19.26
C GLY A 192 19.37 -16.04 19.40
N HIS A 193 18.11 -15.59 19.24
CA HIS A 193 17.61 -14.20 19.32
C HIS A 193 17.40 -13.44 18.00
N ALA A 194 17.79 -13.95 16.82
CA ALA A 194 17.39 -13.32 15.55
C ALA A 194 16.05 -13.90 15.06
N GLY A 195 15.00 -13.09 14.99
CA GLY A 195 13.66 -13.46 14.50
C GLY A 195 12.76 -12.25 14.33
N PHE A 196 11.56 -12.45 13.79
CA PHE A 196 10.55 -11.40 13.63
C PHE A 196 9.14 -11.95 13.90
N LEU A 197 8.20 -11.06 14.19
CA LEU A 197 6.79 -11.41 14.35
C LEU A 197 6.06 -11.19 13.04
N SER A 198 5.26 -12.15 12.57
CA SER A 198 4.17 -11.87 11.64
C SER A 198 2.84 -11.83 12.40
N TYR A 199 1.82 -11.25 11.79
CA TYR A 199 0.48 -11.09 12.36
C TYR A 199 -0.51 -11.71 11.39
N VAL A 200 -1.04 -12.87 11.75
CA VAL A 200 -1.98 -13.63 10.91
C VAL A 200 -3.39 -13.28 11.31
N GLU A 201 -4.19 -12.79 10.35
CA GLU A 201 -5.57 -12.39 10.62
C GLU A 201 -6.38 -13.59 11.10
N ILE A 202 -7.17 -13.36 12.15
CA ILE A 202 -8.17 -14.29 12.65
C ILE A 202 -9.47 -13.93 11.93
N PRO A 203 -9.96 -14.77 11.00
CA PRO A 203 -11.19 -14.47 10.30
C PRO A 203 -12.32 -14.28 11.30
N ALA A 204 -13.05 -13.16 11.18
CA ALA A 204 -14.27 -12.98 11.94
C ALA A 204 -15.16 -14.20 11.68
N ARG A 205 -15.59 -14.89 12.75
CA ARG A 205 -16.55 -15.99 12.61
C ARG A 205 -17.76 -15.39 11.93
N ARG A 206 -17.99 -15.73 10.66
CA ARG A 206 -19.24 -15.42 9.97
C ARG A 206 -20.33 -16.11 10.78
N THR A 207 -21.05 -15.36 11.60
CA THR A 207 -22.27 -15.82 12.23
C THR A 207 -23.16 -16.23 11.07
N ARG A 208 -23.33 -17.54 10.83
CA ARG A 208 -24.38 -18.03 9.94
C ARG A 208 -25.68 -17.52 10.54
N GLY A 209 -26.25 -16.50 9.93
CA GLY A 209 -27.61 -16.08 10.21
C GLY A 209 -28.51 -17.31 10.06
N GLN A 210 -29.24 -17.60 11.13
CA GLN A 210 -30.44 -18.43 11.07
C GLN A 210 -31.52 -17.70 10.26
#